data_AF-A0A661WFK2-F1
#
_entry.id   AF-A0A661WFK2-F1
#
_cell.length_a   1.000
_cell.length_b   1.000
_cell.length_c   1.000
_cell.angle_alpha   90.00
_cell.angle_beta   90.00
_cell.angle_gamma   90.00
#
_symmetry.space_group_name_H-M   'P 1'
#
loop_
_entity.id
_entity.type
_entity.pdbx_description
1 polymer ?
#
loop_
_entity_poly.entity_id
_entity_poly.type
_entity_poly.pdbx_seq_one_letter_code
_entity_poly.pdbx_strand_id
1 'polypeptide(L)'
;MSIKINPNLVWDYDIPTEDEQTEAFRKWYLARVLSRGNADDLREVGIDLIYDYFPSLKLPAKIRNFWGWYFELPEVKAQYGATHTISA
;
A
#
# COMPACT_ATOMS: atom_id res chain seq x y z
N MET A 1 4.07 -0.80 13.36
CA MET A 1 2.94 -0.18 12.63
C MET A 1 1.99 -1.29 12.24
N SER A 2 0.71 -1.14 12.53
CA SER A 2 -0.35 -2.11 12.25
C SER A 2 -1.21 -1.56 11.10
N ILE A 3 -1.47 -2.39 10.09
CA ILE A 3 -2.34 -2.06 8.95
C ILE A 3 -3.68 -2.75 9.19
N LYS A 4 -4.78 -2.04 9.03
CA LYS A 4 -6.10 -2.67 9.11
C LYS A 4 -6.31 -3.59 7.91
N ILE A 5 -6.59 -4.86 8.19
CA ILE A 5 -6.76 -5.89 7.18
C ILE A 5 -8.24 -6.04 6.83
N ASN A 6 -8.57 -5.98 5.54
CA ASN A 6 -9.87 -6.36 5.02
C ASN A 6 -9.87 -7.89 4.80
N PRO A 7 -10.64 -8.67 5.57
CA PRO A 7 -10.67 -10.12 5.45
C PRO A 7 -11.10 -10.62 4.06
N ASN A 8 -11.91 -9.84 3.34
CA ASN A 8 -12.35 -10.20 1.99
C ASN A 8 -11.21 -10.24 0.97
N LEU A 9 -10.10 -9.53 1.23
CA LEU A 9 -8.91 -9.58 0.39
C LEU A 9 -8.04 -10.79 0.69
N VAL A 10 -8.14 -11.38 1.89
CA VAL A 10 -7.22 -12.40 2.42
C VAL A 10 -7.93 -13.65 2.92
N TRP A 11 -9.13 -13.93 2.40
CA TRP A 11 -9.99 -15.06 2.80
C TRP A 11 -9.31 -16.44 2.72
N ASP A 12 -8.19 -16.53 1.99
CA ASP A 12 -7.34 -17.70 1.77
C ASP A 12 -6.17 -17.83 2.75
N TYR A 13 -6.04 -16.92 3.74
CA TYR A 13 -4.90 -16.86 4.68
C TYR A 13 -5.36 -16.67 6.14
N ASP A 14 -4.54 -17.18 7.06
CA ASP A 14 -4.62 -16.80 8.47
C ASP A 14 -4.19 -15.33 8.63
N ILE A 15 -5.10 -14.50 9.15
CA ILE A 15 -4.85 -13.07 9.35
C ILE A 15 -4.01 -12.92 10.63
N PRO A 16 -2.76 -12.44 10.55
CA PRO A 16 -1.94 -12.23 11.73
C PRO A 16 -2.55 -11.15 12.62
N THR A 17 -2.34 -11.27 13.93
CA THR A 17 -2.67 -10.18 14.86
C THR A 17 -1.83 -8.94 14.56
N GLU A 18 -2.23 -7.77 15.07
CA GLU A 18 -1.54 -6.51 14.80
C GLU A 18 -0.04 -6.54 15.12
N ASP A 19 0.33 -7.24 16.20
CA ASP A 19 1.71 -7.40 16.65
C ASP A 19 2.52 -8.38 15.77
N GLU A 20 1.85 -9.23 15.00
CA GLU A 20 2.43 -10.26 14.14
C GLU A 20 2.52 -9.81 12.67
N GLN A 21 2.06 -8.61 12.34
CA GLN A 21 2.16 -8.05 11.00
C GLN A 21 3.61 -7.70 10.65
N THR A 22 4.37 -8.69 10.21
CA THR A 22 5.76 -8.52 9.76
C THR A 22 5.85 -7.60 8.54
N GLU A 23 7.04 -7.05 8.29
CA GLU A 23 7.30 -6.22 7.11
C GLU A 23 6.99 -6.93 5.78
N ALA A 24 7.27 -8.23 5.72
CA ALA A 24 6.95 -9.05 4.56
C ALA A 24 5.44 -9.18 4.35
N PHE A 25 4.69 -9.38 5.43
CA PHE A 25 3.23 -9.44 5.38
C PHE A 25 2.63 -8.10 4.94
N ARG A 26 3.10 -6.98 5.50
CA ARG A 26 2.65 -5.63 5.09
C ARG A 26 2.85 -5.40 3.60
N LYS A 27 4.05 -5.66 3.08
CA LYS A 27 4.34 -5.53 1.64
C LYS A 27 3.43 -6.42 0.79
N TRP A 28 3.24 -7.67 1.20
CA TRP A 28 2.34 -8.58 0.51
C TRP A 28 0.89 -8.08 0.51
N TYR A 29 0.39 -7.61 1.67
CA TYR A 29 -0.98 -7.12 1.81
C TYR A 29 -1.21 -5.85 1.00
N LEU A 30 -0.30 -4.87 1.06
CA LEU A 30 -0.36 -3.65 0.25
C LEU A 30 -0.36 -3.96 -1.26
N ALA A 31 0.47 -4.92 -1.69
CA ALA A 31 0.46 -5.37 -3.08
C ALA A 31 -0.91 -5.96 -3.49
N ARG A 32 -1.57 -6.65 -2.56
CA ARG A 32 -2.90 -7.23 -2.76
C ARG A 32 -3.99 -6.18 -2.81
N VAL A 33 -3.94 -5.17 -1.93
CA VAL A 33 -4.82 -3.98 -1.97
C VAL A 33 -4.70 -3.27 -3.31
N LEU A 34 -3.49 -3.00 -3.80
CA LEU A 34 -3.29 -2.35 -5.11
C LEU A 34 -3.76 -3.18 -6.31
N SER A 35 -3.83 -4.50 -6.15
CA SER A 35 -4.21 -5.41 -7.23
C SER A 35 -5.69 -5.77 -7.24
N ARG A 36 -6.36 -5.78 -6.08
CA ARG A 36 -7.70 -6.35 -5.89
C ARG A 36 -8.62 -5.53 -4.98
N GLY A 37 -8.07 -4.54 -4.26
CA GLY A 37 -8.82 -3.67 -3.38
C GLY A 37 -9.66 -2.64 -4.13
N ASN A 38 -10.57 -2.02 -3.39
CA ASN A 38 -11.40 -0.93 -3.87
C ASN A 38 -10.94 0.42 -3.27
N ALA A 39 -11.69 1.49 -3.56
CA ALA A 39 -11.38 2.82 -3.04
C ALA A 39 -11.43 2.93 -1.51
N ASP A 40 -12.28 2.15 -0.85
CA ASP A 40 -12.39 2.13 0.61
C ASP A 40 -11.19 1.43 1.23
N ASP A 41 -10.70 0.34 0.64
CA ASP A 41 -9.48 -0.35 1.07
C ASP A 41 -8.26 0.58 1.00
N LEU A 42 -8.14 1.33 -0.10
CA LEU A 42 -7.07 2.31 -0.28
C LEU A 42 -7.12 3.43 0.77
N ARG A 43 -8.33 3.91 1.10
CA ARG A 43 -8.54 4.95 2.11
C ARG A 43 -8.21 4.44 3.51
N GLU A 44 -8.61 3.22 3.83
CA GLU A 44 -8.41 2.62 5.14
C GLU A 44 -6.93 2.33 5.42
N VAL A 45 -6.19 1.91 4.38
CA VAL A 45 -4.74 1.70 4.48
C VAL A 45 -3.96 3.02 4.53
N GLY A 46 -4.44 4.04 3.81
CA GLY A 46 -3.73 5.31 3.64
C GLY A 46 -2.88 5.31 2.37
N ILE A 47 -3.13 6.29 1.50
CA ILE A 47 -2.40 6.45 0.22
C ILE A 47 -0.94 6.85 0.47
N ASP A 48 -0.65 7.60 1.53
CA ASP A 48 0.68 7.94 2.01
C ASP A 48 1.51 6.69 2.32
N LEU A 49 0.96 5.76 3.11
CA LEU A 49 1.64 4.51 3.42
C LEU A 49 1.89 3.67 2.16
N ILE A 50 0.91 3.62 1.27
CA ILE A 50 1.04 2.92 -0.02
C ILE A 50 2.15 3.54 -0.86
N TYR A 51 2.20 4.88 -0.95
CA TYR A 51 3.21 5.62 -1.70
C TYR A 51 4.63 5.28 -1.21
N ASP A 52 4.82 5.25 0.11
CA ASP A 52 6.10 4.94 0.75
C ASP A 52 6.56 3.52 0.47
N TYR A 53 5.63 2.56 0.53
CA TYR A 53 5.94 1.16 0.30
C TYR A 53 6.08 0.82 -1.18
N PHE A 54 5.41 1.57 -2.07
CA PHE A 54 5.25 1.27 -3.49
C PHE A 54 6.56 0.88 -4.22
N PRO A 55 7.71 1.57 -4.03
CA PRO A 55 8.96 1.18 -4.67
C PRO A 55 9.39 -0.26 -4.35
N SER A 56 9.04 -0.76 -3.16
CA SER A 56 9.44 -2.08 -2.65
C SER A 56 8.42 -3.20 -2.90
N LEU A 57 7.21 -2.89 -3.41
CA LEU A 57 6.13 -3.87 -3.56
C LEU A 57 6.35 -4.82 -4.74
N LYS A 58 6.16 -6.12 -4.56
CA LYS A 58 6.14 -7.07 -5.68
C LYS A 58 4.76 -7.06 -6.33
N LEU A 59 4.64 -6.43 -7.50
CA LEU A 59 3.38 -6.22 -8.22
C LEU A 59 3.43 -6.80 -9.64
N PRO A 60 2.31 -7.30 -10.18
CA PRO A 60 2.20 -7.59 -11.61
C PRO A 60 2.50 -6.35 -12.46
N ALA A 61 3.17 -6.52 -13.60
CA ALA A 61 3.66 -5.40 -14.42
C ALA A 61 2.59 -4.38 -14.78
N LYS A 62 1.39 -4.83 -15.16
CA LYS A 62 0.27 -3.94 -15.50
C LYS A 62 -0.17 -3.06 -14.32
N ILE A 63 -0.24 -3.64 -13.12
CA ILE A 63 -0.64 -2.94 -11.89
C ILE A 63 0.47 -1.97 -11.47
N ARG A 64 1.73 -2.40 -11.53
CA ARG A 64 2.90 -1.55 -11.27
C ARG A 64 2.94 -0.34 -12.20
N ASN A 65 2.69 -0.53 -13.50
CA ASN A 65 2.71 0.56 -14.46
C ASN A 65 1.59 1.57 -14.22
N PHE A 66 0.38 1.09 -13.89
CA PHE A 66 -0.74 1.96 -13.57
C PHE A 66 -0.46 2.83 -12.34
N TRP A 67 -0.08 2.21 -11.22
CA TRP A 67 0.21 2.95 -9.99
C TRP A 67 1.46 3.80 -10.11
N GLY A 68 2.47 3.35 -10.85
CA GLY A 68 3.66 4.13 -11.16
C GLY A 68 3.31 5.40 -11.92
N TRP A 69 2.48 5.30 -12.97
CA TRP A 69 1.97 6.48 -13.67
C TRP A 69 1.19 7.42 -12.74
N TYR A 70 0.29 6.90 -11.91
CA TYR A 70 -0.52 7.71 -10.99
C TYR A 70 0.36 8.46 -9.97
N PHE A 71 1.33 7.78 -9.36
CA PHE A 71 2.25 8.38 -8.40
C PHE A 71 3.28 9.32 -9.03
N GLU A 72 3.43 9.31 -10.35
CA GLU A 72 4.25 10.26 -11.09
C GLU A 72 3.50 11.55 -11.46
N LEU A 73 2.18 11.61 -11.27
CA LEU A 73 1.41 12.83 -11.52
C LEU A 73 1.91 13.97 -10.61
N PRO A 74 2.13 15.20 -11.13
CA PRO A 74 2.71 16.30 -10.37
C PRO A 74 1.99 16.60 -9.05
N GLU A 75 0.66 16.60 -9.07
CA GLU A 75 -0.19 16.83 -7.91
C GLU A 75 -0.03 15.74 -6.83
N VAL A 76 0.09 14.48 -7.25
CA VAL A 76 0.26 13.34 -6.34
C VAL A 76 1.66 13.36 -5.74
N LYS A 77 2.70 13.64 -6.55
CA LYS A 77 4.07 13.82 -6.07
C LYS A 77 4.19 14.98 -5.10
N ALA A 78 3.55 16.11 -5.38
CA ALA A 78 3.57 17.26 -4.48
C ALA A 78 2.90 16.93 -3.13
N GLN A 79 1.81 16.17 -3.17
CA GLN A 79 1.05 15.81 -1.99
C GLN A 79 1.77 14.78 -1.10
N TYR A 80 2.36 13.73 -1.68
CA TYR A 80 2.91 12.60 -0.91
C TYR A 80 4.45 12.54 -0.90
N GLY A 81 5.11 13.14 -1.89
CA GLY A 81 6.58 13.23 -1.94
C GLY A 81 7.18 14.21 -0.92
N ALA A 82 6.43 15.24 -0.53
CA ALA A 82 6.87 16.23 0.48
C ALA A 82 6.83 15.68 1.92
N THR A 83 6.06 14.63 2.18
CA THR A 83 5.90 14.06 3.52
C THR A 83 7.18 13.38 4.04
N HIS A 84 8.12 13.00 3.15
CA HIS A 84 9.44 12.46 3.51
C HIS A 84 10.47 13.50 3.97
N THR A 85 10.18 14.80 3.88
CA THR A 85 11.14 15.85 4.27
C THR A 85 10.96 16.35 5.71
N ILE A 86 10.02 15.80 6.47
CA ILE A 86 9.81 16.16 7.89
C ILE A 86 9.98 14.91 8.75
N SER A 87 11.23 14.47 8.92
CA SER A 87 11.75 13.82 10.13
C SER A 87 13.27 13.79 10.01
N ALA A 88 13.90 14.82 10.60
CA ALA A 88 15.33 14.92 10.84
C ALA A 88 15.74 14.04 12.03
#